data_AF-A2DQH1-F1
#
_entry.id   AF-A2DQH1-F1
#
_cell.length_a   1.000
_cell.length_b   1.000
_cell.length_c   1.000
_cell.angle_alpha   90.00
_cell.angle_beta   90.00
_cell.angle_gamma   90.00
#
_symmetry.space_group_name_H-M   'P 1'
#
loop_
_entity.id
_entity.type
_entity.pdbx_description
1 polymer ?
#
loop_
_entity_poly.entity_id
_entity_poly.type
_entity_poly.pdbx_seq_one_letter_code
_entity_poly.pdbx_strand_id
1 'polypeptide(L)'
;MKSGKSGTKLYFIIYFTVAIITIVSSNDVAILTFTPFVTYFARAAGINPLPYLFCQFMSANSWGIMPIISNPTNIVIGTGFGQSFGVYVKYAAIPCIFGGMTPCIMLYLMFKKQITKEFMMKEKLPEPKSLINNRFDMWVGVFFLAATVVFMACSSIPGFSIELWQIAGIMAAILLVYNIIIDVWRYIKDKQSPKLKEILATLPYSIIPFLLSLFILVSNLTGTGLFQIIGSNIAKLTNISTPIAVTIFDVIATIFGNALNNIPMSVSMVPIIQATDNNKPLGSIYAAIIGANLIALLTPLGSLAGIMWIALLRGNHVKIGFSDFMKIGFIVTPTALALSLSALMIILLLW
;
A
#
# COMPACT_ATOMS: atom_id res chain seq x y z
N MET A 1 0.37 -27.57 -2.98
CA MET A 1 0.46 -26.38 -2.10
C MET A 1 1.87 -26.25 -1.54
N LYS A 2 2.51 -25.06 -1.64
CA LYS A 2 3.85 -24.84 -1.04
C LYS A 2 3.84 -24.90 0.50
N SER A 3 2.71 -24.56 1.14
CA SER A 3 2.52 -24.66 2.59
C SER A 3 2.34 -26.10 3.11
N GLY A 4 2.14 -27.08 2.22
CA GLY A 4 1.68 -28.42 2.60
C GLY A 4 0.36 -28.34 3.35
N LYS A 5 0.28 -29.00 4.51
CA LYS A 5 -0.88 -28.98 5.42
C LYS A 5 -0.73 -27.98 6.57
N SER A 6 0.38 -27.25 6.67
CA SER A 6 0.67 -26.42 7.86
C SER A 6 0.05 -25.02 7.75
N GLY A 7 -0.81 -24.66 8.71
CA GLY A 7 -1.38 -23.31 8.78
C GLY A 7 -0.35 -22.24 9.16
N THR A 8 0.68 -22.59 9.94
CA THR A 8 1.78 -21.67 10.24
C THR A 8 2.61 -21.35 8.98
N LYS A 9 2.96 -22.37 8.17
CA LYS A 9 3.63 -22.12 6.88
C LYS A 9 2.75 -21.27 5.95
N LEU A 10 1.45 -21.55 5.93
CA LEU A 10 0.48 -20.78 5.14
C LEU A 10 0.45 -19.30 5.56
N TYR A 11 0.46 -19.00 6.86
CA TYR A 11 0.47 -17.64 7.39
C TYR A 11 1.64 -16.83 6.82
N PHE A 12 2.87 -17.35 6.95
CA PHE A 12 4.06 -16.65 6.46
C PHE A 12 4.10 -16.57 4.93
N ILE A 13 3.66 -17.62 4.22
CA ILE A 13 3.56 -17.58 2.76
C ILE A 13 2.60 -16.49 2.31
N ILE A 14 1.41 -16.39 2.91
CA ILE A 14 0.45 -15.32 2.58
C ILE A 14 1.07 -13.95 2.90
N TYR A 15 1.62 -13.78 4.10
CA TYR A 15 2.19 -12.52 4.55
C TYR A 15 3.27 -12.00 3.59
N PHE A 16 4.27 -12.82 3.26
CA PHE A 16 5.37 -12.42 2.38
C PHE A 16 4.98 -12.38 0.90
N THR A 17 4.01 -13.18 0.46
CA THR A 17 3.48 -13.04 -0.91
C THR A 17 2.78 -11.70 -1.07
N VAL A 18 1.96 -11.31 -0.09
CA VAL A 18 1.31 -9.99 -0.09
C VAL A 18 2.34 -8.88 -0.03
N ALA A 19 3.38 -9.01 0.81
CA ALA A 19 4.47 -8.04 0.88
C ALA A 19 5.13 -7.82 -0.50
N ILE A 20 5.48 -8.91 -1.19
CA ILE A 20 6.09 -8.85 -2.52
C ILE A 20 5.15 -8.16 -3.51
N ILE A 21 3.88 -8.56 -3.54
CA ILE A 21 2.89 -7.98 -4.46
C ILE A 21 2.72 -6.49 -4.21
N THR A 22 2.61 -6.09 -2.95
CA THR A 22 2.51 -4.68 -2.57
C THR A 22 3.73 -3.88 -3.01
N ILE A 23 4.95 -4.41 -2.83
CA ILE A 23 6.19 -3.75 -3.27
C ILE A 23 6.21 -3.59 -4.79
N VAL A 24 5.83 -4.61 -5.56
CA VAL A 24 5.91 -4.53 -7.03
C VAL A 24 4.72 -3.85 -7.69
N SER A 25 3.59 -3.70 -6.98
CA SER A 25 2.35 -3.12 -7.52
C SER A 25 1.80 -2.03 -6.60
N SER A 26 0.73 -2.29 -5.85
CA SER A 26 0.20 -1.40 -4.82
C SER A 26 -0.48 -2.17 -3.68
N ASN A 27 -0.68 -1.48 -2.56
CA ASN A 27 -1.47 -1.99 -1.45
C ASN A 27 -2.93 -2.29 -1.86
N ASP A 28 -3.56 -1.42 -2.65
CA ASP A 28 -4.94 -1.61 -3.13
C ASP A 28 -5.09 -2.89 -3.96
N VAL A 29 -4.17 -3.13 -4.90
CA VAL A 29 -4.16 -4.35 -5.75
C VAL A 29 -4.00 -5.60 -4.89
N ALA A 30 -3.11 -5.55 -3.89
CA ALA A 30 -2.93 -6.64 -2.96
C ALA A 30 -4.19 -6.92 -2.13
N ILE A 31 -4.89 -5.88 -1.65
CA ILE A 31 -6.17 -6.03 -0.93
C ILE A 31 -7.25 -6.62 -1.84
N LEU A 32 -7.47 -6.04 -3.01
CA LEU A 32 -8.50 -6.48 -3.96
C LEU A 32 -8.33 -7.95 -4.38
N THR A 33 -7.08 -8.36 -4.59
CA THR A 33 -6.78 -9.70 -5.12
C THR A 33 -6.72 -10.75 -4.00
N PHE A 34 -6.04 -10.45 -2.89
CA PHE A 34 -5.79 -11.47 -1.87
C PHE A 34 -6.91 -11.62 -0.86
N THR A 35 -7.71 -10.60 -0.58
CA THR A 35 -8.83 -10.72 0.37
C THR A 35 -9.84 -11.80 -0.05
N PRO A 36 -10.38 -11.81 -1.29
CA PRO A 36 -11.27 -12.87 -1.73
C PRO A 36 -10.56 -14.22 -1.80
N PHE A 37 -9.29 -14.26 -2.24
CA PHE A 37 -8.50 -15.48 -2.28
C PHE A 37 -8.33 -16.12 -0.89
N VAL A 38 -7.89 -15.34 0.11
CA VAL A 38 -7.69 -15.81 1.48
C VAL A 38 -9.01 -16.27 2.09
N THR A 39 -10.10 -15.55 1.82
CA THR A 39 -11.43 -15.91 2.33
C THR A 39 -11.93 -17.22 1.72
N TYR A 40 -11.83 -17.36 0.40
CA TYR A 40 -12.20 -18.58 -0.31
C TYR A 40 -11.34 -19.77 0.14
N PHE A 41 -10.02 -19.57 0.23
CA PHE A 41 -9.10 -20.59 0.71
C PHE A 41 -9.46 -21.07 2.11
N ALA A 42 -9.69 -20.14 3.04
CA ALA A 42 -10.02 -20.48 4.41
C ALA A 42 -11.34 -21.27 4.51
N ARG A 43 -12.33 -20.93 3.68
CA ARG A 43 -13.58 -21.69 3.55
C ARG A 43 -13.34 -23.10 3.02
N ALA A 44 -12.61 -23.23 1.92
CA ALA A 44 -12.29 -24.52 1.30
C ALA A 44 -11.43 -25.44 2.22
N ALA A 45 -10.59 -24.85 3.06
CA ALA A 45 -9.80 -25.55 4.08
C ALA A 45 -10.55 -25.77 5.40
N GLY A 46 -11.70 -25.11 5.61
CA GLY A 46 -12.44 -25.14 6.86
C GLY A 46 -11.67 -24.60 8.06
N ILE A 47 -10.80 -23.60 7.85
CA ILE A 47 -9.97 -22.97 8.89
C ILE A 47 -10.50 -21.57 9.23
N ASN A 48 -10.11 -21.06 10.42
CA ASN A 48 -10.42 -19.68 10.79
C ASN A 48 -9.73 -18.70 9.83
N PRO A 49 -10.46 -17.84 9.09
CA PRO A 49 -9.86 -16.91 8.14
C PRO A 49 -9.15 -15.72 8.81
N LEU A 50 -9.49 -15.39 10.07
CA LEU A 50 -9.05 -14.14 10.71
C LEU A 50 -7.53 -13.96 10.74
N PRO A 51 -6.70 -14.93 11.18
CA PRO A 51 -5.25 -14.76 11.22
C PRO A 51 -4.65 -14.39 9.86
N TYR A 52 -5.17 -15.00 8.80
CA TYR A 52 -4.69 -14.83 7.44
C TYR A 52 -5.16 -13.51 6.81
N LEU A 53 -6.38 -13.08 7.12
CA LEU A 53 -6.93 -11.81 6.66
C LEU A 53 -6.25 -10.62 7.34
N PHE A 54 -6.03 -10.69 8.66
CA PHE A 54 -5.31 -9.64 9.38
C PHE A 54 -3.85 -9.54 8.91
N CYS A 55 -3.17 -10.66 8.73
CA CYS A 55 -1.78 -10.64 8.28
C CYS A 55 -1.64 -10.15 6.84
N GLN A 56 -2.57 -10.52 5.95
CA GLN A 56 -2.66 -9.98 4.61
C GLN A 56 -2.91 -8.46 4.64
N PHE A 57 -3.89 -7.99 5.40
CA PHE A 57 -4.22 -6.57 5.48
C PHE A 57 -3.05 -5.72 6.00
N MET A 58 -2.45 -6.12 7.12
CA MET A 58 -1.33 -5.37 7.70
C MET A 58 -0.06 -5.49 6.87
N SER A 59 0.17 -6.62 6.19
CA SER A 59 1.27 -6.75 5.22
C SER A 59 1.12 -5.74 4.08
N ALA A 60 -0.06 -5.68 3.46
CA ALA A 60 -0.31 -4.80 2.32
C ALA A 60 -0.10 -3.31 2.65
N ASN A 61 -0.44 -2.87 3.86
CA ASN A 61 -0.23 -1.47 4.25
C ASN A 61 1.22 -1.20 4.70
N SER A 62 1.89 -2.15 5.34
CA SER A 62 3.24 -1.91 5.89
C SER A 62 4.33 -1.96 4.83
N TRP A 63 4.27 -2.94 3.93
CA TRP A 63 5.24 -3.07 2.84
C TRP A 63 5.01 -2.05 1.73
N GLY A 64 3.86 -1.38 1.74
CA GLY A 64 3.52 -0.27 0.87
C GLY A 64 4.35 0.99 1.12
N ILE A 65 5.21 1.02 2.14
CA ILE A 65 6.15 2.12 2.42
C ILE A 65 7.37 2.08 1.48
N MET A 66 7.80 0.90 1.01
CA MET A 66 9.16 0.77 0.46
C MET A 66 9.34 1.46 -0.90
N PRO A 67 8.52 1.21 -1.93
CA PRO A 67 8.57 2.02 -3.16
C PRO A 67 7.64 3.23 -3.13
N ILE A 68 8.02 4.29 -3.85
CA ILE A 68 7.17 5.49 -3.98
C ILE A 68 5.82 5.17 -4.67
N ILE A 69 5.78 4.13 -5.49
CA ILE A 69 4.62 3.78 -6.32
C ILE A 69 3.60 2.87 -5.63
N SER A 70 3.97 2.23 -4.52
CA SER A 70 3.12 1.21 -3.90
C SER A 70 1.88 1.76 -3.20
N ASN A 71 1.79 3.09 -3.04
CA ASN A 71 0.64 3.78 -2.49
C ASN A 71 0.58 5.22 -3.04
N PRO A 72 -0.57 5.72 -3.52
CA PRO A 72 -0.74 7.11 -3.96
C PRO A 72 -0.25 8.15 -2.93
N THR A 73 -0.37 7.88 -1.63
CA THR A 73 0.12 8.78 -0.56
C THR A 73 1.62 9.04 -0.65
N ASN A 74 2.38 8.02 -1.04
CA ASN A 74 3.83 8.09 -1.17
C ASN A 74 4.22 8.93 -2.38
N ILE A 75 3.47 8.78 -3.48
CA ILE A 75 3.64 9.59 -4.69
C ILE A 75 3.42 11.06 -4.33
N VAL A 76 2.28 11.40 -3.73
CA VAL A 76 1.92 12.78 -3.39
C VAL A 76 2.99 13.45 -2.53
N ILE A 77 3.40 12.82 -1.42
CA ILE A 77 4.41 13.39 -0.53
C ILE A 77 5.78 13.39 -1.21
N GLY A 78 6.19 12.27 -1.80
CA GLY A 78 7.52 12.11 -2.41
C GLY A 78 7.76 13.09 -3.56
N THR A 79 6.83 13.18 -4.52
CA THR A 79 6.96 14.12 -5.65
C THR A 79 6.81 15.57 -5.21
N GLY A 80 6.02 15.86 -4.17
CA GLY A 80 5.89 17.19 -3.58
C GLY A 80 7.21 17.76 -3.02
N PHE A 81 8.17 16.89 -2.71
CA PHE A 81 9.53 17.24 -2.26
C PHE A 81 10.63 16.77 -3.22
N GLY A 82 10.30 16.51 -4.49
CA GLY A 82 11.27 16.15 -5.52
C GLY A 82 12.05 14.85 -5.26
N GLN A 83 11.50 13.93 -4.47
CA GLN A 83 12.15 12.65 -4.18
C GLN A 83 12.10 11.74 -5.42
N SER A 84 13.26 11.48 -6.03
CA SER A 84 13.39 10.47 -7.08
C SER A 84 13.23 9.06 -6.50
N PHE A 85 12.91 8.08 -7.34
CA PHE A 85 12.64 6.70 -6.91
C PHE A 85 13.77 6.11 -6.04
N GLY A 86 15.02 6.26 -6.47
CA GLY A 86 16.19 5.69 -5.79
C GLY A 86 16.48 6.37 -4.46
N VAL A 87 16.35 7.69 -4.41
CA VAL A 87 16.49 8.46 -3.16
C VAL A 87 15.36 8.06 -2.19
N TYR A 88 14.13 7.94 -2.69
CA TYR A 88 13.00 7.46 -1.91
C TYR A 88 13.28 6.11 -1.24
N VAL A 89 13.65 5.11 -2.04
CA VAL A 89 13.89 3.75 -1.55
C VAL A 89 15.05 3.74 -0.55
N LYS A 90 16.11 4.54 -0.76
CA LYS A 90 17.25 4.65 0.17
C LYS A 90 16.81 4.97 1.60
N TYR A 91 15.90 5.92 1.77
CA TYR A 91 15.44 6.34 3.10
C TYR A 91 14.24 5.52 3.61
N ALA A 92 13.42 4.95 2.71
CA ALA A 92 12.22 4.20 3.08
C ALA A 92 12.46 2.69 3.33
N ALA A 93 13.47 2.08 2.73
CA ALA A 93 13.65 0.62 2.74
C ALA A 93 13.82 0.03 4.14
N ILE A 94 14.75 0.57 4.94
CA ILE A 94 15.02 0.05 6.29
C ILE A 94 13.84 0.32 7.24
N PRO A 95 13.27 1.54 7.31
CA PRO A 95 12.03 1.77 8.07
C PRO A 95 10.90 0.81 7.68
N CYS A 96 10.71 0.57 6.39
CA CYS A 96 9.71 -0.38 5.89
C CYS A 96 9.94 -1.81 6.41
N ILE A 97 11.19 -2.28 6.45
CA ILE A 97 11.50 -3.62 7.01
C ILE A 97 11.04 -3.72 8.47
N PHE A 98 11.32 -2.72 9.31
CA PHE A 98 10.85 -2.71 10.69
C PHE A 98 9.32 -2.57 10.77
N GLY A 99 8.74 -1.65 9.98
CA GLY A 99 7.30 -1.43 9.90
C GLY A 99 6.52 -2.64 9.40
N GLY A 100 7.10 -3.49 8.55
CA GLY A 100 6.51 -4.74 8.05
C GLY A 100 6.79 -5.95 8.95
N MET A 101 8.03 -6.13 9.42
CA MET A 101 8.35 -7.28 10.27
C MET A 101 7.65 -7.22 11.63
N THR A 102 7.41 -6.02 12.17
CA THR A 102 6.69 -5.82 13.43
C THR A 102 5.27 -6.42 13.41
N PRO A 103 4.35 -6.00 12.51
CA PRO A 103 3.03 -6.63 12.40
C PRO A 103 3.12 -8.11 12.03
N CYS A 104 4.10 -8.53 11.22
CA CYS A 104 4.28 -9.95 10.90
C CYS A 104 4.43 -10.81 12.17
N ILE A 105 5.36 -10.41 13.04
CA ILE A 105 5.71 -11.14 14.26
C ILE A 105 4.61 -10.99 15.31
N MET A 106 4.15 -9.75 15.56
CA MET A 106 3.15 -9.50 16.59
C MET A 106 1.82 -10.21 16.29
N LEU A 107 1.33 -10.11 15.05
CA LEU A 107 0.11 -10.82 14.66
C LEU A 107 0.28 -12.33 14.75
N TYR A 108 1.46 -12.87 14.36
CA TYR A 108 1.72 -14.30 14.52
C TYR A 108 1.60 -14.73 15.98
N LEU A 109 2.20 -13.97 16.92
CA LEU A 109 2.14 -14.26 18.34
C LEU A 109 0.70 -14.15 18.90
N MET A 110 -0.03 -13.11 18.51
CA MET A 110 -1.42 -12.88 18.94
C MET A 110 -2.37 -13.96 18.42
N PHE A 111 -2.20 -14.38 17.16
CA PHE A 111 -3.05 -15.37 16.50
C PHE A 111 -2.51 -16.80 16.57
N LYS A 112 -1.34 -17.06 17.20
CA LYS A 112 -0.70 -18.39 17.23
C LYS A 112 -1.64 -19.52 17.66
N LYS A 113 -2.52 -19.25 18.62
CA LYS A 113 -3.51 -20.22 19.13
C LYS A 113 -4.70 -20.42 18.17
N GLN A 114 -5.01 -19.43 17.34
CA GLN A 114 -6.09 -19.46 16.35
C GLN A 114 -5.64 -20.01 14.99
N ILE A 115 -4.34 -19.97 14.70
CA ILE A 115 -3.76 -20.58 13.50
C ILE A 115 -3.84 -22.09 13.63
N THR A 116 -4.60 -22.72 12.74
CA THR A 116 -4.71 -24.17 12.66
C THR A 116 -3.33 -24.80 12.43
N LYS A 117 -2.92 -25.76 13.28
CA LYS A 117 -1.62 -26.44 13.14
C LYS A 117 -1.54 -27.18 11.80
N GLU A 118 -2.53 -28.01 11.54
CA GLU A 118 -2.68 -28.75 10.29
C GLU A 118 -4.11 -28.65 9.75
N PHE A 119 -4.25 -28.49 8.44
CA PHE A 119 -5.54 -28.47 7.77
C PHE A 119 -5.58 -29.48 6.62
N MET A 120 -6.78 -30.00 6.38
CA MET A 120 -7.08 -30.85 5.24
C MET A 120 -8.05 -30.09 4.34
N MET A 121 -7.76 -30.06 3.05
CA MET A 121 -8.66 -29.43 2.08
C MET A 121 -9.97 -30.21 2.02
N LYS A 122 -11.07 -29.55 2.35
CA LYS A 122 -12.42 -30.13 2.25
C LYS A 122 -12.90 -30.12 0.81
N GLU A 123 -12.49 -29.11 0.05
CA GLU A 123 -12.79 -28.97 -1.37
C GLU A 123 -11.53 -29.22 -2.21
N LYS A 124 -11.71 -29.87 -3.37
CA LYS A 124 -10.63 -30.02 -4.35
C LYS A 124 -10.46 -28.68 -5.07
N LEU A 125 -9.45 -27.91 -4.65
CA LEU A 125 -9.09 -26.69 -5.37
C LEU A 125 -8.65 -27.04 -6.80
N PRO A 126 -9.08 -26.26 -7.81
CA PRO A 126 -8.58 -26.43 -9.17
C PRO A 126 -7.05 -26.25 -9.18
N GLU A 127 -6.39 -26.93 -10.13
CA GLU A 127 -4.95 -26.78 -10.24
C GLU A 127 -4.59 -25.33 -10.58
N PRO A 128 -3.55 -24.73 -9.97
CA PRO A 128 -3.17 -23.35 -10.29
C PRO A 128 -2.94 -23.11 -11.78
N LYS A 129 -2.45 -24.13 -12.51
CA LYS A 129 -2.22 -24.07 -13.95
C LYS A 129 -3.52 -23.98 -14.77
N SER A 130 -4.63 -24.52 -14.27
CA SER A 130 -5.93 -24.46 -14.96
C SER A 130 -6.69 -23.15 -14.71
N LEU A 131 -6.25 -22.35 -13.72
CA LEU A 131 -6.80 -21.01 -13.46
C LEU A 131 -6.17 -19.92 -14.35
N ILE A 132 -5.06 -20.23 -15.02
CA ILE A 132 -4.42 -19.31 -15.96
C ILE A 132 -5.15 -19.42 -17.30
N ASN A 133 -5.97 -18.41 -17.61
CA ASN A 133 -6.70 -18.31 -18.88
C ASN A 133 -5.76 -18.41 -20.10
N ASN A 134 -4.67 -17.65 -20.09
CA ASN A 134 -3.65 -17.66 -21.14
C ASN A 134 -2.27 -17.38 -20.54
N ARG A 135 -1.31 -18.28 -20.80
CA ARG A 135 0.06 -18.14 -20.31
C ARG A 135 0.82 -16.99 -20.95
N PHE A 136 0.54 -16.69 -22.22
CA PHE A 136 1.18 -15.60 -22.92
C PHE A 136 0.77 -14.25 -22.32
N ASP A 137 -0.53 -14.00 -22.13
CA ASP A 137 -1.02 -12.77 -21.51
C ASP A 137 -0.50 -12.57 -20.08
N MET A 138 -0.37 -13.67 -19.32
CA MET A 138 0.25 -13.62 -17.99
C MET A 138 1.69 -13.11 -18.08
N TRP A 139 2.51 -13.66 -18.98
CA TRP A 139 3.90 -13.22 -19.15
C TRP A 139 4.01 -11.81 -19.70
N VAL A 140 3.09 -11.38 -20.56
CA VAL A 140 2.99 -9.98 -21.00
C VAL A 140 2.73 -9.08 -19.79
N GLY A 141 1.76 -9.42 -18.94
CA GLY A 141 1.49 -8.66 -17.71
C GLY A 141 2.70 -8.59 -16.76
N VAL A 142 3.37 -9.72 -16.54
CA VAL A 142 4.61 -9.78 -15.72
C VAL A 142 5.72 -8.93 -16.34
N PHE A 143 5.89 -8.97 -17.66
CA PHE A 143 6.86 -8.16 -18.37
C PHE A 143 6.58 -6.66 -18.19
N PHE A 144 5.34 -6.21 -18.42
CA PHE A 144 4.99 -4.79 -18.27
C PHE A 144 5.13 -4.32 -16.82
N LEU A 145 4.78 -5.15 -15.84
CA LEU A 145 4.99 -4.84 -14.43
C LEU A 145 6.49 -4.67 -14.12
N ALA A 146 7.30 -5.65 -14.50
CA ALA A 146 8.74 -5.62 -14.28
C ALA A 146 9.41 -4.44 -15.01
N ALA A 147 9.05 -4.21 -16.28
CA ALA A 147 9.54 -3.09 -17.08
C ALA A 147 9.18 -1.75 -16.43
N THR A 148 7.93 -1.58 -15.98
CA THR A 148 7.49 -0.35 -15.30
C THR A 148 8.33 -0.06 -14.07
N VAL A 149 8.52 -1.05 -13.20
CA VAL A 149 9.35 -0.92 -11.99
C VAL A 149 10.80 -0.58 -12.33
N VAL A 150 11.38 -1.25 -13.35
CA VAL A 150 12.76 -1.00 -13.79
C VAL A 150 12.92 0.41 -14.35
N PHE A 151 12.04 0.86 -15.26
CA PHE A 151 12.11 2.21 -15.82
C PHE A 151 11.91 3.29 -14.75
N MET A 152 11.03 3.05 -13.78
CA MET A 152 10.88 3.94 -12.62
C MET A 152 12.14 4.01 -11.77
N ALA A 153 12.83 2.89 -11.55
CA ALA A 153 14.12 2.91 -10.88
C ALA A 153 15.18 3.70 -11.70
N CYS A 154 15.21 3.52 -13.02
CA CYS A 154 16.08 4.24 -13.93
C CYS A 154 15.81 5.76 -13.97
N SER A 155 14.62 6.23 -13.56
CA SER A 155 14.34 7.67 -13.44
C SER A 155 15.25 8.42 -12.45
N SER A 156 16.00 7.68 -11.64
CA SER A 156 16.96 8.26 -10.69
C SER A 156 18.35 8.49 -11.29
N ILE A 157 18.58 8.05 -12.53
CA ILE A 157 19.88 8.18 -13.20
C ILE A 157 20.00 9.60 -13.78
N PRO A 158 21.11 10.33 -13.53
CA PRO A 158 21.35 11.63 -14.14
C PRO A 158 21.25 11.57 -15.66
N GLY A 159 20.42 12.43 -16.26
CA GLY A 159 20.16 12.47 -17.70
C GLY A 159 18.90 11.73 -18.17
N PHE A 160 18.23 10.98 -17.28
CA PHE A 160 16.93 10.38 -17.58
C PHE A 160 15.79 11.30 -17.09
N SER A 161 15.29 12.17 -17.96
CA SER A 161 14.32 13.22 -17.60
C SER A 161 12.84 12.81 -17.70
N ILE A 162 12.53 11.52 -17.60
CA ILE A 162 11.14 11.03 -17.70
C ILE A 162 10.56 10.92 -16.28
N GLU A 163 9.46 11.61 -16.04
CA GLU A 163 8.77 11.61 -14.76
C GLU A 163 8.01 10.29 -14.51
N LEU A 164 7.79 9.95 -13.24
CA LEU A 164 7.15 8.70 -12.82
C LEU A 164 5.77 8.49 -13.47
N TRP A 165 4.96 9.55 -13.58
CA TRP A 165 3.63 9.45 -14.18
C TRP A 165 3.70 9.21 -15.70
N GLN A 166 4.74 9.71 -16.37
CA GLN A 166 4.95 9.47 -17.81
C GLN A 166 5.28 8.00 -18.06
N ILE A 167 6.17 7.42 -17.25
CA ILE A 167 6.53 5.99 -17.33
C ILE A 167 5.28 5.13 -17.13
N ALA A 168 4.51 5.38 -16.08
CA ALA A 168 3.26 4.67 -15.80
C ALA A 168 2.24 4.83 -16.94
N GLY A 169 2.04 6.06 -17.43
CA GLY A 169 1.10 6.38 -18.49
C GLY A 169 1.45 5.73 -19.82
N ILE A 170 2.72 5.76 -20.21
CA ILE A 170 3.22 5.12 -21.44
C ILE A 170 3.03 3.60 -21.35
N MET A 171 3.43 2.97 -20.24
CA MET A 171 3.27 1.53 -20.06
C MET A 171 1.81 1.10 -20.06
N ALA A 172 0.94 1.87 -19.38
CA ALA A 172 -0.49 1.63 -19.39
C ALA A 172 -1.10 1.79 -20.80
N ALA A 173 -0.68 2.81 -21.56
CA ALA A 173 -1.15 3.03 -22.92
C ALA A 173 -0.75 1.89 -23.86
N ILE A 174 0.51 1.45 -23.81
CA ILE A 174 0.99 0.32 -24.63
C ILE A 174 0.22 -0.96 -24.26
N LEU A 175 0.05 -1.23 -22.97
CA LEU A 175 -0.69 -2.40 -22.50
C LEU A 175 -2.17 -2.34 -22.89
N LEU A 176 -2.78 -1.15 -22.88
CA LEU A 176 -4.16 -0.96 -23.33
C LEU A 176 -4.30 -1.24 -24.83
N VAL A 177 -3.38 -0.72 -25.66
CA VAL A 177 -3.35 -0.99 -27.10
C VAL A 177 -3.16 -2.49 -27.36
N TYR A 178 -2.25 -3.16 -26.64
CA TYR A 178 -2.08 -4.60 -26.71
C TYR A 178 -3.38 -5.35 -26.39
N ASN A 179 -4.07 -4.99 -25.30
CA ASN A 179 -5.33 -5.63 -24.92
C ASN A 179 -6.43 -5.43 -25.97
N ILE A 180 -6.54 -4.23 -26.55
CA ILE A 180 -7.48 -3.95 -27.64
C ILE A 180 -7.20 -4.84 -28.85
N ILE A 181 -5.94 -4.91 -29.30
CA ILE A 181 -5.55 -5.71 -30.48
C ILE A 181 -5.84 -7.20 -30.24
N ILE A 182 -5.49 -7.72 -29.07
CA ILE A 182 -5.68 -9.13 -28.73
C ILE A 182 -7.16 -9.49 -28.59
N ASP A 183 -7.97 -8.63 -27.98
CA ASP A 183 -9.41 -8.86 -27.87
C ASP A 183 -10.08 -8.87 -29.25
N VAL A 184 -9.73 -7.93 -30.14
CA VAL A 184 -10.23 -7.91 -31.52
C VAL A 184 -9.81 -9.17 -32.26
N TRP A 185 -8.54 -9.58 -32.14
CA TRP A 185 -8.03 -10.78 -32.80
C TRP A 185 -8.73 -12.06 -32.33
N ARG A 186 -8.93 -12.22 -31.01
CA ARG A 186 -9.64 -13.38 -30.42
C ARG A 186 -11.13 -13.39 -30.73
N TYR A 187 -11.75 -12.22 -30.82
CA TYR A 187 -13.14 -12.12 -31.25
C TYR A 187 -13.31 -12.57 -32.71
N ILE A 188 -12.41 -12.15 -33.61
CA ILE A 188 -12.46 -12.52 -35.03
C ILE A 188 -12.15 -14.01 -35.22
N LYS A 189 -11.08 -14.51 -34.59
CA LYS A 189 -10.57 -15.87 -34.82
C LYS A 189 -11.33 -16.95 -34.04
N ASP A 190 -11.53 -16.72 -32.74
CA ASP A 190 -11.99 -17.75 -31.80
C ASP A 190 -13.42 -17.47 -31.28
N LYS A 191 -14.07 -16.39 -31.76
CA LYS A 191 -15.39 -15.92 -31.30
C LYS A 191 -15.46 -15.71 -29.78
N GLN A 192 -14.32 -15.45 -29.14
CA GLN A 192 -14.27 -15.20 -27.70
C GLN A 192 -14.79 -13.78 -27.40
N SER A 193 -15.55 -13.65 -26.32
CA SER A 193 -16.03 -12.34 -25.86
C SER A 193 -14.84 -11.46 -25.45
N PRO A 194 -14.79 -10.18 -25.90
CA PRO A 194 -13.75 -9.25 -25.51
C PRO A 194 -13.79 -9.00 -24.00
N LYS A 195 -12.64 -9.07 -23.34
CA LYS A 195 -12.50 -8.91 -21.89
C LYS A 195 -12.22 -7.48 -21.46
N LEU A 196 -11.85 -6.60 -22.38
CA LEU A 196 -11.54 -5.21 -22.11
C LEU A 196 -12.69 -4.50 -21.38
N LYS A 197 -13.94 -4.80 -21.73
CA LYS A 197 -15.11 -4.23 -21.04
C LYS A 197 -15.16 -4.64 -19.57
N GLU A 198 -14.86 -5.90 -19.25
CA GLU A 198 -14.79 -6.39 -17.87
C GLU A 198 -13.62 -5.76 -17.12
N ILE A 199 -12.45 -5.68 -17.75
CA ILE A 199 -11.26 -5.05 -17.17
C ILE A 199 -11.55 -3.58 -16.86
N LEU A 200 -12.04 -2.82 -17.85
CA LEU A 200 -12.40 -1.43 -17.65
C LEU A 200 -13.46 -1.28 -16.56
N ALA A 201 -14.47 -2.15 -16.49
CA ALA A 201 -15.51 -2.07 -15.46
C ALA A 201 -15.00 -2.32 -14.02
N THR A 202 -13.85 -2.99 -13.86
CA THR A 202 -13.23 -3.28 -12.55
C THR A 202 -12.28 -2.19 -12.06
N LEU A 203 -11.94 -1.22 -12.90
CA LEU A 203 -11.09 -0.11 -12.50
C LEU A 203 -11.78 0.77 -11.44
N PRO A 204 -11.05 1.25 -10.42
CA PRO A 204 -11.60 2.06 -9.34
C PRO A 204 -11.80 3.52 -9.78
N TYR A 205 -12.72 3.78 -10.72
CA TYR A 205 -12.94 5.12 -11.30
C TYR A 205 -13.27 6.20 -10.27
N SER A 206 -13.86 5.83 -9.12
CA SER A 206 -14.17 6.75 -8.02
C SER A 206 -12.94 7.46 -7.46
N ILE A 207 -11.74 6.88 -7.62
CA ILE A 207 -10.48 7.48 -7.16
C ILE A 207 -10.18 8.78 -7.91
N ILE A 208 -10.49 8.88 -9.21
CA ILE A 208 -10.17 10.05 -10.04
C ILE A 208 -10.91 11.32 -9.56
N PRO A 209 -12.26 11.38 -9.53
CA PRO A 209 -12.97 12.56 -9.06
C PRO A 209 -12.74 12.84 -7.57
N PHE A 210 -12.51 11.80 -6.77
CA PHE A 210 -12.16 11.94 -5.35
C PHE A 210 -10.81 12.67 -5.16
N LEU A 211 -9.74 12.21 -5.83
CA LEU A 211 -8.44 12.85 -5.78
C LEU A 211 -8.49 14.28 -6.32
N LEU A 212 -9.15 14.51 -7.47
CA LEU A 212 -9.30 15.85 -8.04
C LEU A 212 -10.01 16.81 -7.07
N SER A 213 -11.13 16.39 -6.50
CA SER A 213 -11.88 17.21 -5.53
C SER A 213 -11.03 17.54 -4.30
N LEU A 214 -10.22 16.59 -3.85
CA LEU A 214 -9.33 16.75 -2.72
C LEU A 214 -8.16 17.70 -3.02
N PHE A 215 -7.52 17.58 -4.19
CA PHE A 215 -6.48 18.52 -4.61
C PHE A 215 -7.05 19.94 -4.73
N ILE A 216 -8.25 20.11 -5.27
CA ILE A 216 -8.94 21.40 -5.32
C ILE A 216 -9.20 21.93 -3.91
N LEU A 217 -9.70 21.09 -3.00
CA LEU A 217 -9.95 21.47 -1.60
C LEU A 217 -8.66 21.92 -0.90
N VAL A 218 -7.58 21.13 -1.00
CA VAL A 218 -6.30 21.48 -0.38
C VAL A 218 -5.70 22.74 -1.02
N SER A 219 -5.82 22.91 -2.34
CA SER A 219 -5.39 24.13 -3.03
C SER A 219 -6.15 25.36 -2.52
N ASN A 220 -7.47 25.26 -2.33
CA ASN A 220 -8.28 26.35 -1.77
C ASN A 220 -7.89 26.66 -0.33
N LEU A 221 -7.70 25.64 0.52
CA LEU A 221 -7.24 25.80 1.90
C LEU A 221 -5.81 26.35 2.01
N THR A 222 -4.97 26.08 1.01
CA THR A 222 -3.64 26.70 0.92
C THR A 222 -3.77 28.20 0.68
N GLY A 223 -4.73 28.63 -0.15
CA GLY A 223 -5.02 30.05 -0.38
C GLY A 223 -5.55 30.81 0.84
N THR A 224 -6.11 30.14 1.86
CA THR A 224 -6.57 30.79 3.10
C THR A 224 -5.45 31.04 4.12
N GLY A 225 -4.24 30.51 3.89
CA GLY A 225 -3.13 30.59 4.84
C GLY A 225 -3.22 29.60 6.01
N LEU A 226 -4.22 28.70 6.01
CA LEU A 226 -4.41 27.71 7.10
C LEU A 226 -3.16 26.85 7.31
N PHE A 227 -2.60 26.29 6.23
CA PHE A 227 -1.43 25.44 6.32
C PHE A 227 -0.17 26.20 6.73
N GLN A 228 -0.05 27.49 6.39
CA GLN A 228 1.02 28.37 6.86
C GLN A 228 0.96 28.59 8.37
N ILE A 229 -0.24 28.82 8.92
CA ILE A 229 -0.44 28.95 10.36
C ILE A 229 -0.08 27.64 11.08
N ILE A 230 -0.53 26.50 10.55
CA ILE A 230 -0.23 25.18 11.13
C ILE A 230 1.28 24.90 11.06
N GLY A 231 1.88 25.02 9.88
CA GLY A 231 3.29 24.74 9.63
C GLY A 231 4.22 25.62 10.46
N SER A 232 3.99 26.94 10.51
CA SER A 232 4.83 27.86 11.29
C SER A 232 4.76 27.61 12.80
N ASN A 233 3.62 27.16 13.33
CA ASN A 233 3.51 26.78 14.73
C ASN A 233 4.20 25.44 15.02
N ILE A 234 4.08 24.46 14.13
CA ILE A 234 4.80 23.20 14.22
C ILE A 234 6.32 23.43 14.13
N ALA A 235 6.76 24.36 13.27
CA ALA A 235 8.16 24.70 13.05
C ALA A 235 8.88 25.09 14.35
N LYS A 236 8.20 25.76 15.27
CA LYS A 236 8.75 26.14 16.59
C LYS A 236 9.24 24.94 17.40
N LEU A 237 8.62 23.77 17.20
CA LEU A 237 8.98 22.52 17.87
C LEU A 237 9.89 21.66 16.98
N THR A 238 9.58 21.54 15.71
CA THR A 238 10.27 20.61 14.80
C THR A 238 11.65 21.10 14.37
N ASN A 239 11.88 22.42 14.33
CA ASN A 239 13.20 22.97 14.02
C ASN A 239 14.19 22.89 15.20
N ILE A 240 13.77 22.38 16.37
CA ILE A 240 14.65 22.14 17.52
C ILE A 240 15.56 20.94 17.26
N SER A 241 15.02 19.83 16.75
CA SER A 241 15.81 18.64 16.42
C SER A 241 15.09 17.69 15.47
N THR A 242 15.86 16.94 14.68
CA THR A 242 15.33 15.93 13.75
C THR A 242 14.45 14.88 14.44
N PRO A 243 14.79 14.32 15.63
CA PRO A 243 13.91 13.37 16.31
C PRO A 243 12.55 13.95 16.69
N ILE A 244 12.50 15.21 17.11
CA ILE A 244 11.25 15.90 17.41
C ILE A 244 10.44 16.09 16.12
N ALA A 245 11.08 16.51 15.03
CA ALA A 245 10.43 16.64 13.72
C ALA A 245 9.80 15.32 13.25
N VAL A 246 10.58 14.23 13.26
CA VAL A 246 10.13 12.89 12.88
C VAL A 246 8.92 12.47 13.72
N THR A 247 8.98 12.65 15.04
CA THR A 247 7.91 12.24 15.94
C THR A 247 6.63 13.06 15.73
N ILE A 248 6.74 14.40 15.64
CA ILE A 248 5.59 15.27 15.48
C ILE A 248 4.89 15.04 14.15
N PHE A 249 5.64 14.95 13.05
CA PHE A 249 5.05 14.73 11.73
C PHE A 249 4.40 13.36 11.59
N ASP A 250 4.97 12.32 12.21
CA ASP A 250 4.33 11.01 12.26
C ASP A 250 3.01 11.03 13.06
N VAL A 251 3.01 11.67 14.24
CA VAL A 251 1.81 11.79 15.08
C VAL A 251 0.71 12.55 14.35
N ILE A 252 1.05 13.66 13.68
CA ILE A 252 0.08 14.44 12.90
C ILE A 252 -0.46 13.60 11.75
N ALA A 253 0.42 12.94 10.98
CA ALA A 253 0.01 12.07 9.87
C ALA A 253 -0.90 10.93 10.35
N THR A 254 -0.59 10.34 11.50
CA THR A 254 -1.39 9.31 12.15
C THR A 254 -2.77 9.84 12.54
N ILE A 255 -2.85 10.94 13.30
CA ILE A 255 -4.13 11.47 13.78
C ILE A 255 -5.00 11.93 12.60
N PHE A 256 -4.44 12.71 11.68
CA PHE A 256 -5.17 13.22 10.51
C PHE A 256 -5.55 12.09 9.55
N GLY A 257 -4.69 11.09 9.39
CA GLY A 257 -4.94 9.92 8.55
C GLY A 257 -6.14 9.11 9.03
N ASN A 258 -6.36 8.95 10.34
CA ASN A 258 -7.57 8.29 10.85
C ASN A 258 -8.82 9.18 10.83
N ALA A 259 -8.67 10.50 10.90
CA ALA A 259 -9.80 11.42 10.84
C ALA A 259 -10.35 11.59 9.41
N LEU A 260 -9.45 11.64 8.42
CA LEU A 260 -9.80 11.98 7.04
C LEU A 260 -9.59 10.85 6.03
N ASN A 261 -8.72 9.86 6.33
CA ASN A 261 -8.07 8.90 5.42
C ASN A 261 -6.64 9.31 5.01
N ASN A 262 -5.80 8.36 4.63
CA ASN A 262 -4.38 8.58 4.33
C ASN A 262 -4.14 9.47 3.10
N ILE A 263 -5.01 9.43 2.09
CA ILE A 263 -4.92 10.27 0.90
C ILE A 263 -5.10 11.78 1.23
N PRO A 264 -6.24 12.25 1.78
CA PRO A 264 -6.41 13.66 2.16
C PRO A 264 -5.38 14.18 3.15
N MET A 265 -4.96 13.33 4.08
CA MET A 265 -3.86 13.65 4.98
C MET A 265 -2.55 13.88 4.19
N SER A 266 -2.18 12.99 3.27
CA SER A 266 -0.94 13.12 2.49
C SER A 266 -0.88 14.38 1.63
N VAL A 267 -2.00 14.76 1.00
CA VAL A 267 -2.10 16.00 0.20
C VAL A 267 -1.95 17.22 1.09
N SER A 268 -2.48 17.19 2.31
CA SER A 268 -2.36 18.29 3.29
C SER A 268 -0.96 18.37 3.92
N MET A 269 -0.24 17.25 4.06
CA MET A 269 1.10 17.25 4.65
C MET A 269 2.13 18.01 3.80
N VAL A 270 1.98 18.02 2.48
CA VAL A 270 2.91 18.74 1.58
C VAL A 270 2.99 20.23 1.92
N PRO A 271 1.90 21.02 1.89
CA PRO A 271 1.96 22.44 2.24
C PRO A 271 2.31 22.67 3.72
N ILE A 272 1.95 21.76 4.64
CA ILE A 272 2.31 21.90 6.07
C ILE A 272 3.82 21.76 6.27
N ILE A 273 4.45 20.75 5.67
CA ILE A 273 5.91 20.55 5.77
C ILE A 273 6.63 21.71 5.08
N GLN A 274 6.16 22.16 3.92
CA GLN A 274 6.74 23.33 3.21
C GLN A 274 6.70 24.59 4.08
N ALA A 275 5.60 24.82 4.80
CA ALA A 275 5.43 25.97 5.70
C ALA A 275 6.30 25.92 6.98
N THR A 276 7.12 24.89 7.17
CA THR A 276 8.09 24.86 8.29
C THR A 276 9.41 25.59 8.00
N ASP A 277 9.63 26.01 6.74
CA ASP A 277 10.86 26.64 6.26
C ASP A 277 12.15 25.88 6.62
N ASN A 278 12.05 24.56 6.79
CA ASN A 278 13.20 23.71 7.08
C ASN A 278 13.93 23.35 5.78
N ASN A 279 15.21 23.73 5.68
CA ASN A 279 16.03 23.52 4.48
C ASN A 279 16.31 22.04 4.15
N LYS A 280 16.11 21.10 5.09
CA LYS A 280 16.27 19.65 4.86
C LYS A 280 15.19 18.85 5.61
N PRO A 281 13.93 18.89 5.17
CA PRO A 281 12.81 18.28 5.90
C PRO A 281 12.71 16.76 5.69
N LEU A 282 13.82 16.06 5.42
CA LEU A 282 13.83 14.61 5.13
C LEU A 282 13.15 13.82 6.26
N GLY A 283 13.44 14.14 7.52
CA GLY A 283 12.78 13.51 8.66
C GLY A 283 11.26 13.67 8.63
N SER A 284 10.77 14.88 8.38
CA SER A 284 9.34 15.19 8.27
C SER A 284 8.67 14.46 7.10
N ILE A 285 9.34 14.42 5.94
CA ILE A 285 8.86 13.77 4.72
C ILE A 285 8.63 12.27 4.97
N TYR A 286 9.67 11.56 5.39
CA TYR A 286 9.58 10.10 5.58
C TYR A 286 8.77 9.72 6.80
N ALA A 287 8.72 10.55 7.85
CA ALA A 287 7.80 10.35 8.96
C ALA A 287 6.34 10.43 8.51
N ALA A 288 5.97 11.45 7.72
CA ALA A 288 4.62 11.57 7.19
C ALA A 288 4.24 10.39 6.27
N ILE A 289 5.18 9.89 5.46
CA ILE A 289 4.99 8.69 4.63
C ILE A 289 4.78 7.43 5.47
N ILE A 290 5.62 7.21 6.49
CA ILE A 290 5.49 6.06 7.40
C ILE A 290 4.14 6.12 8.11
N GLY A 291 3.79 7.26 8.70
CA GLY A 291 2.49 7.50 9.31
C GLY A 291 1.33 7.25 8.35
N ALA A 292 1.39 7.77 7.12
CA ALA A 292 0.34 7.59 6.09
C ALA A 292 0.06 6.13 5.72
N ASN A 293 1.06 5.25 5.82
CA ASN A 293 0.90 3.84 5.53
C ASN A 293 0.52 3.04 6.78
N LEU A 294 1.24 3.26 7.88
CA LEU A 294 1.01 2.50 9.11
C LEU A 294 -0.29 2.88 9.82
N ILE A 295 -0.90 4.02 9.48
CA ILE A 295 -2.16 4.44 10.09
C ILE A 295 -3.33 3.48 9.85
N ALA A 296 -3.33 2.82 8.69
CA ALA A 296 -4.34 1.85 8.32
C ALA A 296 -4.37 0.64 9.27
N LEU A 297 -3.28 0.38 10.00
CA LEU A 297 -3.21 -0.71 10.97
C LEU A 297 -4.01 -0.36 12.24
N LEU A 298 -4.20 0.92 12.57
CA LEU A 298 -4.95 1.35 13.76
C LEU A 298 -6.45 1.24 13.52
N THR A 299 -6.92 1.78 12.40
CA THR A 299 -8.31 1.61 11.95
C THR A 299 -8.34 1.33 10.44
N PRO A 300 -9.27 0.47 9.99
CA PRO A 300 -9.42 0.19 8.56
C PRO A 300 -9.98 1.40 7.78
N LEU A 301 -10.45 2.46 8.46
CA LEU A 301 -10.90 3.69 7.83
C LEU A 301 -9.72 4.62 7.47
N GLY A 302 -8.55 4.39 8.08
CA GLY A 302 -7.34 5.17 7.83
C GLY A 302 -6.79 5.05 6.42
N SER A 303 -7.28 4.13 5.59
CA SER A 303 -6.90 4.03 4.17
C SER A 303 -8.07 3.60 3.29
N LEU A 304 -8.03 3.99 2.01
CA LEU A 304 -8.99 3.52 1.00
C LEU A 304 -8.98 1.98 0.90
N ALA A 305 -7.77 1.40 0.89
CA ALA A 305 -7.56 -0.05 0.92
C ALA A 305 -8.28 -0.72 2.10
N GLY A 306 -8.32 -0.11 3.28
CA GLY A 306 -9.07 -0.62 4.44
C GLY A 306 -10.58 -0.55 4.30
N ILE A 307 -11.12 0.50 3.68
CA ILE A 307 -12.55 0.59 3.33
C ILE A 307 -12.92 -0.54 2.36
N MET A 308 -12.09 -0.74 1.33
CA MET A 308 -12.28 -1.81 0.34
C MET A 308 -12.17 -3.20 0.98
N TRP A 309 -11.22 -3.38 1.91
CA TRP A 309 -11.08 -4.62 2.67
C TRP A 309 -12.35 -4.94 3.47
N ILE A 310 -12.91 -3.96 4.21
CA ILE A 310 -14.18 -4.15 4.93
C ILE A 310 -15.31 -4.54 3.97
N ALA A 311 -15.43 -3.86 2.83
CA ALA A 311 -16.45 -4.16 1.83
C ALA A 311 -16.33 -5.60 1.29
N LEU A 312 -15.11 -6.04 0.98
CA LEU A 312 -14.82 -7.40 0.52
C LEU A 312 -15.14 -8.45 1.60
N LEU A 313 -14.82 -8.19 2.87
CA LEU A 313 -15.15 -9.08 3.97
C LEU A 313 -16.66 -9.25 4.14
N ARG A 314 -17.41 -8.15 4.08
CA ARG A 314 -18.88 -8.17 4.13
C ARG A 314 -19.46 -8.97 2.96
N GLY A 315 -18.97 -8.74 1.75
CA GLY A 315 -19.38 -9.47 0.55
C GLY A 315 -19.07 -10.97 0.60
N ASN A 316 -18.04 -11.37 1.36
CA ASN A 316 -17.68 -12.78 1.54
C ASN A 316 -18.20 -13.40 2.85
N HIS A 317 -19.14 -12.73 3.54
CA HIS A 317 -19.76 -13.16 4.80
C HIS A 317 -18.79 -13.39 5.96
N VAL A 318 -17.63 -12.71 5.97
CA VAL A 318 -16.70 -12.71 7.10
C VAL A 318 -17.05 -11.55 8.02
N LYS A 319 -17.44 -11.86 9.26
CA LYS A 319 -17.78 -10.86 10.27
C LYS A 319 -16.54 -10.51 11.09
N ILE A 320 -16.08 -9.27 10.96
CA ILE A 320 -15.06 -8.67 11.84
C ILE A 320 -15.66 -7.42 12.46
N GLY A 321 -15.71 -7.36 13.78
CA GLY A 321 -16.15 -6.18 14.50
C GLY A 321 -15.12 -5.06 14.38
N PHE A 322 -15.58 -3.82 14.21
CA PHE A 322 -14.69 -2.65 14.17
C PHE A 322 -13.85 -2.53 15.46
N SER A 323 -14.45 -2.82 16.61
CA SER A 323 -13.76 -2.85 17.90
C SER A 323 -12.68 -3.93 17.96
N ASP A 324 -12.90 -5.11 17.38
CA ASP A 324 -11.92 -6.21 17.40
C ASP A 324 -10.70 -5.87 16.55
N PHE A 325 -10.93 -5.22 15.41
CA PHE A 325 -9.84 -4.66 14.61
C PHE A 325 -9.05 -3.63 15.41
N MET A 326 -9.71 -2.64 15.99
CA MET A 326 -9.03 -1.58 16.75
C MET A 326 -8.23 -2.11 17.93
N LYS A 327 -8.70 -3.14 18.65
CA LYS A 327 -7.94 -3.76 19.75
C LYS A 327 -6.60 -4.30 19.26
N ILE A 328 -6.58 -4.95 18.09
CA ILE A 328 -5.35 -5.44 17.48
C ILE A 328 -4.50 -4.26 16.99
N GLY A 329 -5.12 -3.33 16.28
CA GLY A 329 -4.47 -2.14 15.74
C GLY A 329 -3.80 -1.27 16.81
N PHE A 330 -4.44 -1.08 17.96
CA PHE A 330 -3.91 -0.28 19.07
C PHE A 330 -2.67 -0.90 19.72
N ILE A 331 -2.50 -2.22 19.61
CA ILE A 331 -1.31 -2.92 20.11
C ILE A 331 -0.21 -2.90 19.06
N VAL A 332 -0.54 -3.21 17.81
CA VAL A 332 0.44 -3.40 16.74
C VAL A 332 0.97 -2.07 16.18
N THR A 333 0.09 -1.09 15.97
CA THR A 333 0.44 0.15 15.26
C THR A 333 1.46 1.00 16.00
N PRO A 334 1.31 1.30 17.31
CA PRO A 334 2.31 2.10 18.02
C PRO A 334 3.69 1.44 18.03
N THR A 335 3.74 0.10 18.14
CA THR A 335 5.00 -0.65 18.10
C THR A 335 5.64 -0.60 16.71
N ALA A 336 4.84 -0.77 15.65
CA ALA A 336 5.32 -0.70 14.27
C ALA A 336 5.82 0.71 13.90
N LEU A 337 5.08 1.75 14.32
CA LEU A 337 5.48 3.15 14.17
C LEU A 337 6.79 3.41 14.92
N ALA A 338 6.87 3.09 16.21
CA ALA A 338 8.06 3.33 17.02
C ALA A 338 9.32 2.69 16.43
N LEU A 339 9.25 1.42 16.00
CA LEU A 339 10.39 0.72 15.41
C LEU A 339 10.74 1.25 14.01
N SER A 340 9.74 1.56 13.18
CA SER A 340 9.95 2.14 11.85
C SER A 340 10.58 3.54 11.93
N LEU A 341 10.10 4.40 12.83
CA LEU A 341 10.64 5.74 13.05
C LEU A 341 12.03 5.71 13.68
N SER A 342 12.29 4.78 14.60
CA SER A 342 13.64 4.58 15.16
C SER A 342 14.63 4.18 14.06
N ALA A 343 14.21 3.28 13.17
CA ALA A 343 15.01 2.91 12.00
C ALA A 343 15.22 4.10 11.05
N LEU A 344 14.20 4.94 10.85
CA LEU A 344 14.34 6.17 10.06
C LEU A 344 15.37 7.12 10.70
N MET A 345 15.31 7.34 12.01
CA MET A 345 16.27 8.18 12.72
C MET A 345 17.71 7.67 12.55
N ILE A 346 17.92 6.36 12.65
CA ILE A 346 19.25 5.76 12.42
C ILE A 346 19.72 6.04 10.98
N ILE A 347 18.86 5.86 9.98
CA ILE A 347 19.21 6.11 8.58
C ILE A 347 19.52 7.57 8.32
N LEU A 348 18.77 8.51 8.93
CA LEU A 348 19.03 9.94 8.82
C LEU A 348 20.35 10.37 9.48
N LEU A 349 20.87 9.60 10.44
CA LEU A 349 22.18 9.84 11.06
C LEU A 349 23.34 9.26 10.24
N LEU A 350 23.09 8.21 9.46
CA LEU A 350 24.10 7.54 8.65
C LEU A 350 24.39 8.23 7.32
N TRP A 351 23.48 9.07 6.82
CA TRP A 351 23.53 9.68 5.48
C TRP A 351 23.30 11.18 5.49
#